data_AF-A0A931BSR2-F1
#
_entry.id   AF-A0A931BSR2-F1
#
_cell.length_a   1.000
_cell.length_b   1.000
_cell.length_c   1.000
_cell.angle_alpha   90.00
_cell.angle_beta   90.00
_cell.angle_gamma   90.00
#
_symmetry.space_group_name_H-M   'P 1'
#
loop_
_entity.id
_entity.type
_entity.pdbx_description
1 polymer ?
#
loop_
_entity_poly.entity_id
_entity_poly.type
_entity_poly.pdbx_seq_one_letter_code
_entity_poly.pdbx_strand_id
1 'polypeptide(L)'
;MRKDFKLSDVPKRNMYQVPENYFERLPTRIMARTAAAEAPQPAWQQSLWRPLRLALAPLVLLLVFAGVYYFNISRSPEPATTDFAALAEAEIVDYLTSNDAQLETADFADLTSLSGQELTADFLNVSQRAAEEELEYHPIEDENF
;
A
#
# COMPACT_ATOMS: atom_id res chain seq x y z
N MET A 1 -44.60 -35.30 -70.46
CA MET A 1 -43.47 -34.65 -71.18
C MET A 1 -42.76 -33.72 -70.20
N ARG A 2 -41.49 -33.97 -69.86
CA ARG A 2 -40.69 -33.04 -69.04
C ARG A 2 -40.11 -31.99 -69.99
N LYS A 3 -40.25 -30.71 -69.66
CA LYS A 3 -39.74 -29.60 -70.46
C LYS A 3 -38.26 -29.41 -70.15
N ASP A 4 -37.41 -29.46 -71.18
CA ASP A 4 -35.97 -29.26 -71.04
C ASP A 4 -35.70 -27.78 -70.75
N PHE A 5 -35.33 -27.47 -69.51
CA PHE A 5 -34.99 -26.11 -69.10
C PHE A 5 -33.59 -25.75 -69.59
N LYS A 6 -33.48 -24.81 -70.53
CA LYS A 6 -32.19 -24.33 -71.04
C LYS A 6 -31.73 -23.12 -70.23
N LEU A 7 -30.47 -23.13 -69.78
CA LEU A 7 -29.89 -22.03 -69.01
C LEU A 7 -29.89 -20.69 -69.77
N SER A 8 -29.98 -20.72 -71.10
CA SER A 8 -30.13 -19.54 -71.94
C SER A 8 -31.44 -18.78 -71.73
N ASP A 9 -32.47 -19.46 -71.22
CA ASP A 9 -33.81 -18.89 -71.04
C ASP A 9 -33.94 -18.13 -69.70
N VAL A 10 -32.88 -18.13 -68.88
CA VAL A 10 -32.81 -17.38 -67.63
C VAL A 10 -32.49 -15.91 -67.95
N PRO A 11 -33.32 -14.95 -67.52
CA PRO A 11 -33.05 -13.53 -67.75
C PRO A 11 -31.77 -13.13 -67.00
N LYS A 12 -30.74 -12.71 -67.75
CA LYS A 12 -29.49 -12.18 -67.21
C LYS A 12 -29.75 -10.80 -66.59
N ARG A 13 -30.17 -10.80 -65.32
CA ARG A 13 -30.34 -9.59 -64.52
C ARG A 13 -29.05 -9.33 -63.76
N ASN A 14 -28.40 -8.19 -64.04
CA ASN A 14 -27.28 -7.71 -63.23
C ASN A 14 -27.84 -7.15 -61.93
N MET A 15 -27.95 -8.00 -60.90
CA MET A 15 -28.44 -7.62 -59.56
C MET A 15 -27.41 -6.81 -58.76
N TYR A 16 -26.17 -6.73 -59.22
CA TYR A 16 -25.08 -6.06 -58.54
C TYR A 16 -24.73 -4.77 -59.26
N GLN A 17 -24.96 -3.64 -58.57
CA GLN A 17 -24.44 -2.35 -58.98
C GLN A 17 -23.22 -2.03 -58.14
N VAL A 18 -22.10 -1.79 -58.83
CA VAL A 18 -20.89 -1.30 -58.19
C VAL A 18 -20.98 0.21 -57.99
N PRO A 19 -20.47 0.74 -56.87
CA PRO A 19 -20.36 2.17 -56.67
C PRO A 19 -19.50 2.83 -57.75
N GLU A 20 -19.74 4.11 -58.01
CA GLU A 20 -18.87 4.89 -58.90
C GLU A 20 -17.41 4.87 -58.42
N ASN A 21 -16.52 4.82 -59.39
CA ASN A 21 -15.08 4.79 -59.19
C ASN A 21 -14.57 3.60 -58.33
N TYR A 22 -15.29 2.47 -58.29
CA TYR A 22 -14.92 1.32 -57.46
C TYR A 22 -13.64 0.65 -57.96
N PHE A 23 -13.57 0.37 -59.26
CA PHE A 23 -12.43 -0.33 -59.86
C PHE A 23 -11.20 0.57 -60.00
N GLU A 24 -11.38 1.89 -60.09
CA GLU A 24 -10.34 2.90 -60.11
C GLU A 24 -9.65 3.03 -58.74
N ARG A 25 -10.42 2.92 -57.63
CA ARG A 25 -9.88 3.00 -56.26
C ARG A 25 -9.39 1.66 -55.72
N LEU A 26 -9.79 0.55 -56.34
CA LEU A 26 -9.46 -0.79 -55.87
C LEU A 26 -7.94 -1.06 -55.83
N PRO A 27 -7.14 -0.76 -56.89
CA PRO A 27 -5.70 -0.99 -56.87
C PRO A 27 -5.00 -0.26 -55.72
N THR A 28 -5.31 1.02 -55.53
CA THR A 28 -4.76 1.84 -54.43
C THR A 28 -5.10 1.25 -53.07
N ARG A 29 -6.34 0.77 -52.89
CA ARG A 29 -6.79 0.14 -51.64
C ARG A 29 -6.09 -1.18 -51.36
N ILE A 30 -5.84 -1.99 -52.38
CA ILE A 30 -5.12 -3.25 -52.26
C ILE A 30 -3.66 -2.96 -51.89
N MET A 31 -2.98 -2.08 -52.62
CA MET A 31 -1.59 -1.70 -52.33
C MET A 31 -1.42 -1.11 -50.93
N ALA A 32 -2.35 -0.24 -50.49
CA ALA A 32 -2.32 0.31 -49.13
C ALA A 32 -2.46 -0.79 -48.06
N ARG A 33 -3.26 -1.83 -48.31
CA ARG A 33 -3.45 -2.94 -47.38
C ARG A 33 -2.27 -3.90 -47.36
N THR A 34 -1.66 -4.19 -48.51
CA THR A 34 -0.49 -5.07 -48.58
C THR A 34 0.75 -4.40 -48.04
N ALA A 35 0.98 -3.12 -48.36
CA ALA A 35 2.09 -2.34 -47.81
C ALA A 35 1.96 -2.13 -46.29
N ALA A 36 0.74 -1.92 -45.78
CA ALA A 36 0.50 -1.82 -44.33
C ALA A 36 0.62 -3.17 -43.60
N ALA A 37 0.46 -4.30 -44.30
CA ALA A 37 0.68 -5.63 -43.73
C ALA A 37 2.18 -6.00 -43.65
N GLU A 38 3.01 -5.46 -44.55
CA GLU A 38 4.47 -5.59 -44.50
C GLU A 38 5.16 -4.54 -43.64
N ALA A 39 4.50 -3.41 -43.36
CA ALA A 39 5.03 -2.44 -42.42
C ALA A 39 5.19 -3.12 -41.05
N PRO A 40 6.42 -3.22 -40.52
CA PRO A 40 6.62 -3.73 -39.17
C PRO A 40 5.92 -2.75 -38.25
N GLN A 41 4.71 -3.10 -37.79
CA GLN A 41 4.13 -2.39 -36.66
C GLN A 41 5.19 -2.39 -35.56
N PRO A 42 5.44 -1.26 -34.90
CA PRO A 42 6.42 -1.18 -33.83
C PRO A 42 5.97 -2.10 -32.69
N ALA A 43 6.33 -3.38 -32.77
CA ALA A 43 6.02 -4.39 -31.77
C ALA A 43 6.64 -4.02 -30.43
N TRP A 44 7.67 -3.18 -30.43
CA TRP A 44 8.25 -2.58 -29.24
C TRP A 44 7.23 -1.74 -28.46
N GLN A 45 6.35 -0.99 -29.13
CA GLN A 45 5.31 -0.21 -28.42
C GLN A 45 4.25 -1.13 -27.80
N GLN A 46 3.77 -2.19 -28.45
CA GLN A 46 2.84 -3.11 -27.77
C GLN A 46 3.51 -4.02 -26.73
N SER A 47 4.79 -4.38 -26.93
CA SER A 47 5.56 -5.23 -26.02
C SER A 47 5.96 -4.51 -24.73
N LEU A 48 6.23 -3.20 -24.77
CA LEU A 48 6.54 -2.42 -23.57
C LEU A 48 5.30 -2.06 -22.73
N TRP A 49 4.09 -1.98 -23.31
CA TRP A 49 2.90 -1.55 -22.59
C TRP A 49 2.23 -2.69 -21.80
N ARG A 50 2.48 -3.95 -22.18
CA ARG A 50 2.07 -5.14 -21.43
C ARG A 50 2.72 -5.24 -20.03
N PRO A 51 4.05 -5.19 -19.90
CA PRO A 51 4.68 -5.17 -18.59
C PRO A 51 4.42 -3.84 -17.86
N LEU A 52 4.22 -2.71 -18.56
CA LEU A 52 3.88 -1.44 -17.92
C LEU A 52 2.53 -1.49 -17.18
N ARG A 53 1.53 -2.18 -17.74
CA ARG A 53 0.25 -2.43 -17.05
C ARG A 53 0.38 -3.38 -15.86
N LEU A 54 1.28 -4.35 -15.92
CA LEU A 54 1.55 -5.31 -14.83
C LEU A 54 2.46 -4.71 -13.74
N ALA A 55 3.29 -3.72 -14.07
CA ALA A 55 4.18 -3.03 -13.14
C ALA A 55 3.49 -1.93 -12.32
N LEU A 56 2.29 -1.49 -12.73
CA LEU A 56 1.57 -0.44 -12.02
C LEU A 56 1.12 -0.89 -10.61
N ALA A 57 0.69 -2.14 -10.46
CA ALA A 57 0.23 -2.68 -9.18
C ALA A 57 1.35 -2.75 -8.11
N PRO A 58 2.53 -3.34 -8.37
CA PRO A 58 3.62 -3.36 -7.39
C PRO A 58 4.21 -1.97 -7.14
N LEU A 59 4.21 -1.08 -8.14
CA LEU A 59 4.73 0.28 -7.98
C LEU A 59 3.84 1.13 -7.05
N VAL A 60 2.52 1.00 -7.16
CA VAL A 60 1.58 1.66 -6.22
C VAL A 60 1.79 1.11 -4.81
N LEU A 61 1.95 -0.21 -4.66
CA LEU A 61 2.20 -0.85 -3.36
C LEU A 61 3.53 -0.37 -2.74
N LEU A 62 4.59 -0.26 -3.55
CA LEU A 62 5.88 0.30 -3.13
C LEU A 62 5.78 1.77 -2.74
N LEU A 63 5.01 2.59 -3.47
CA LEU A 63 4.82 4.00 -3.15
C LEU A 63 4.05 4.18 -1.83
N VAL A 64 3.00 3.39 -1.63
CA VAL A 64 2.24 3.37 -0.37
C VAL A 64 3.14 2.92 0.78
N PHE A 65 3.91 1.84 0.60
CA PHE A 65 4.85 1.35 1.60
C PHE A 65 5.93 2.38 1.93
N ALA A 66 6.56 3.00 0.92
CA ALA A 66 7.56 4.04 1.13
C ALA A 66 6.96 5.29 1.80
N GLY A 67 5.73 5.67 1.46
CA GLY A 67 5.01 6.76 2.11
C GLY A 67 4.72 6.47 3.58
N VAL A 68 4.23 5.26 3.90
CA VAL A 68 4.01 4.81 5.28
C VAL A 68 5.34 4.72 6.03
N TYR A 69 6.39 4.18 5.42
CA TYR A 69 7.72 4.07 6.02
C TYR A 69 8.33 5.45 6.32
N TYR A 70 8.25 6.38 5.38
CA TYR A 70 8.76 7.75 5.57
C TYR A 70 7.95 8.50 6.64
N PHE A 71 6.63 8.30 6.69
CA PHE A 71 5.79 8.89 7.73
C PHE A 71 6.00 8.23 9.09
N ASN A 72 6.28 6.92 9.13
CA ASN A 72 6.60 6.18 10.34
C ASN A 72 7.98 6.55 10.89
N ILE A 73 8.99 6.79 10.03
CA ILE A 73 10.33 7.20 10.47
C ILE A 73 10.37 8.67 10.91
N SER A 74 9.46 9.50 10.38
CA SER A 74 9.28 10.89 10.80
C SER A 74 8.51 11.02 12.12
N ARG A 75 7.77 9.97 12.50
CA ARG A 75 7.38 9.78 13.89
C ARG A 75 8.60 9.18 14.58
N SER A 76 9.46 10.02 15.14
CA SER A 76 10.43 9.54 16.13
C SER A 76 9.67 8.60 17.06
N PRO A 77 10.13 7.35 17.27
CA PRO A 77 9.70 6.60 18.42
C PRO A 77 10.20 7.45 19.58
N GLU A 78 9.32 8.32 20.09
CA GLU A 78 9.55 9.00 21.33
C GLU A 78 9.89 7.86 22.29
N PRO A 79 11.13 7.80 22.82
CA PRO A 79 11.38 6.85 23.87
C PRO A 79 10.33 7.19 24.92
N ALA A 80 9.46 6.24 25.24
CA ALA A 80 8.57 6.34 26.38
C ALA A 80 9.42 6.26 27.67
N THR A 81 10.46 7.09 27.77
CA THR A 81 10.91 7.63 29.03
C THR A 81 9.91 8.73 29.35
N THR A 82 8.72 8.32 29.76
CA THR A 82 7.80 9.19 30.47
C THR A 82 8.58 9.66 31.68
N ASP A 83 9.19 10.84 31.60
CA ASP A 83 9.80 11.46 32.75
C ASP A 83 8.65 11.83 33.68
N PHE A 84 8.31 10.89 34.56
CA PHE A 84 7.23 11.07 35.53
C PHE A 84 7.50 12.28 36.44
N ALA A 85 8.74 12.77 36.52
CA ALA A 85 9.09 13.99 37.23
C ALA A 85 8.73 15.27 36.47
N ALA A 86 8.62 15.21 35.14
CA ALA A 86 8.24 16.34 34.28
C ALA A 86 6.73 16.40 33.99
N LEU A 87 5.98 15.37 34.37
CA LEU A 87 4.53 15.31 34.17
C LEU A 87 3.86 16.38 35.05
N ALA A 88 3.22 17.36 34.41
CA ALA A 88 2.54 18.42 35.13
C ALA A 88 1.38 17.82 35.95
N GLU A 89 1.19 18.28 37.18
CA GLU A 89 0.09 17.81 38.05
C GLU A 89 -1.28 17.89 37.36
N ALA A 90 -1.47 18.89 36.49
CA ALA A 90 -2.69 19.04 35.69
C ALA A 90 -2.90 17.90 34.68
N GLU A 91 -1.84 17.31 34.13
CA GLU A 91 -1.89 16.19 33.19
C GLU A 91 -2.18 14.87 33.93
N ILE A 92 -1.66 14.72 35.15
CA ILE A 92 -2.00 13.60 36.04
C ILE A 92 -3.50 13.64 36.36
N VAL A 93 -4.04 14.81 36.74
CA VAL A 93 -5.47 14.97 37.04
C VAL A 93 -6.33 14.73 35.81
N ASP A 94 -5.90 15.23 34.64
CA ASP A 94 -6.62 14.99 33.39
C ASP A 94 -6.62 13.51 33.01
N TYR A 95 -5.48 12.82 33.13
CA TYR A 95 -5.41 11.37 32.91
C TYR A 95 -6.34 10.60 33.85
N LEU A 96 -6.35 10.91 35.15
CA LEU A 96 -7.21 10.22 36.13
C LEU A 96 -8.70 10.50 35.93
N THR A 97 -9.05 11.64 35.32
CA THR A 97 -10.45 12.04 35.09
C THR A 97 -10.96 11.59 33.71
N SER A 98 -10.07 11.59 32.71
CA SER A 98 -10.39 11.27 31.32
C SER A 98 -10.27 9.79 31.00
N ASN A 99 -9.44 9.02 31.72
CA ASN A 99 -9.49 7.57 31.67
C ASN A 99 -10.66 7.06 32.52
N ASP A 100 -11.46 6.13 32.00
CA ASP A 100 -12.60 5.47 32.67
C ASP A 100 -12.16 4.56 33.85
N ALA A 101 -11.00 4.83 34.46
CA ALA A 101 -10.59 4.23 35.71
C ALA A 101 -11.45 4.86 36.82
N GLN A 102 -12.64 4.29 37.04
CA GLN A 102 -13.47 4.62 38.19
C GLN A 102 -12.73 4.21 39.46
N LEU A 103 -11.89 5.10 40.00
CA LEU A 103 -11.20 4.89 41.27
C LEU A 103 -12.24 4.84 42.38
N GLU A 104 -12.46 3.66 42.94
CA GLU A 104 -13.37 3.47 44.06
C GLU A 104 -12.63 3.72 45.38
N THR A 105 -13.35 4.12 46.42
CA THR A 105 -12.75 4.30 47.76
C THR A 105 -12.12 3.01 48.30
N ALA A 106 -12.55 1.85 47.81
CA ALA A 106 -11.99 0.55 48.13
C ALA A 106 -10.55 0.38 47.60
N ASP A 107 -10.20 0.96 46.46
CA ASP A 107 -8.88 0.82 45.84
C ASP A 107 -7.78 1.50 46.68
N PHE A 108 -8.14 2.52 47.47
CA PHE A 108 -7.23 3.21 48.38
C PHE A 108 -7.04 2.49 49.72
N ALA A 109 -7.84 1.47 50.04
CA ALA A 109 -7.71 0.70 51.27
C ALA A 109 -6.36 -0.06 51.31
N ASP A 110 -5.91 -0.54 50.16
CA ASP A 110 -4.63 -1.25 50.01
C ASP A 110 -3.42 -0.32 50.17
N LEU A 111 -3.53 0.97 49.83
CA LEU A 111 -2.44 1.94 50.01
C LEU A 111 -2.08 2.17 51.48
N THR A 112 -3.08 2.10 52.36
CA THR A 112 -2.86 2.23 53.81
C THR A 112 -2.02 1.07 54.34
N SER A 113 -2.13 -0.12 53.73
CA SER A 113 -1.30 -1.28 54.06
C SER A 113 0.15 -1.12 53.55
N LEU A 114 0.34 -0.45 52.43
CA LEU A 114 1.65 -0.26 51.78
C LEU A 114 2.48 0.88 52.40
N SER A 115 1.86 1.91 52.98
CA SER A 115 2.56 3.07 53.56
C SER A 115 3.49 2.75 54.74
N GLY A 116 3.35 1.57 55.37
CA GLY A 116 4.19 1.11 56.47
C GLY A 116 5.26 0.09 56.06
N GLN A 117 5.30 -0.31 54.80
CA GLN A 117 6.17 -1.37 54.31
C GLN A 117 7.34 -0.74 53.54
N GLU A 118 8.57 -0.92 54.03
CA GLU A 118 9.74 -0.62 53.22
C GLU A 118 9.69 -1.57 52.02
N LEU A 119 9.51 -1.03 50.80
CA LEU A 119 9.56 -1.82 49.58
C LEU A 119 11.00 -2.31 49.39
N THR A 120 11.32 -3.44 50.01
CA THR A 120 12.62 -4.08 49.85
C THR A 120 12.80 -4.49 48.39
N ALA A 121 14.05 -4.55 47.95
CA ALA A 121 14.43 -4.96 46.60
C ALA A 121 13.98 -6.40 46.20
N ASP A 122 13.28 -7.12 47.09
CA ASP A 122 12.63 -8.40 46.82
C ASP A 122 11.23 -8.20 46.18
N PHE A 123 10.56 -7.07 46.47
CA PHE A 123 9.28 -6.70 45.85
C PHE A 123 9.43 -6.02 44.50
N LEU A 124 10.52 -5.27 44.32
CA LEU A 124 10.94 -4.84 42.99
C LEU A 124 11.57 -6.06 42.34
N ASN A 125 10.96 -6.63 41.29
CA ASN A 125 11.50 -7.79 40.56
C ASN A 125 12.75 -7.41 39.73
N VAL A 126 13.71 -6.76 40.37
CA VAL A 126 14.96 -6.26 39.83
C VAL A 126 16.06 -6.92 40.64
N SER A 127 16.53 -8.07 40.16
CA SER A 127 17.70 -8.70 40.74
C SER A 127 18.93 -7.82 40.52
N GLN A 128 19.90 -7.82 41.44
CA GLN A 128 21.16 -7.08 41.27
C GLN A 128 21.84 -7.39 39.92
N ARG A 129 21.76 -8.64 39.48
CA ARG A 129 22.28 -9.07 38.18
C ARG A 129 21.58 -8.40 37.00
N ALA A 130 20.25 -8.27 37.06
CA ALA A 130 19.47 -7.59 36.01
C ALA A 130 19.77 -6.09 35.99
N ALA A 131 19.97 -5.47 37.15
CA ALA A 131 20.38 -4.07 37.23
C ALA A 131 21.78 -3.84 36.64
N GLU A 132 22.73 -4.75 36.92
CA GLU A 132 24.09 -4.71 36.34
C GLU A 132 24.09 -4.93 34.82
N GLU A 133 23.22 -5.79 34.29
CA GLU A 133 23.08 -6.05 32.85
C GLU A 133 22.49 -4.84 32.11
N GLU A 134 21.52 -4.13 32.70
CA GLU A 134 21.01 -2.86 32.16
C GLU A 134 22.06 -1.73 32.19
N LEU A 135 22.89 -1.68 33.25
CA LEU A 135 24.03 -0.76 33.35
C LEU A 135 25.11 -1.00 32.28
N GLU A 136 25.19 -2.22 31.74
CA GLU A 136 26.09 -2.54 30.62
C GLU A 136 25.58 -1.96 29.28
N TYR A 137 24.26 -1.91 29.09
CA TYR A 137 23.65 -1.27 27.92
C TYR A 137 23.60 0.26 28.02
N HIS A 138 23.48 0.79 29.24
CA HIS A 138 23.48 2.22 29.54
C HIS A 138 24.62 2.57 30.50
N PRO A 139 25.88 2.60 30.02
CA PRO A 139 26.99 3.05 30.83
C PRO A 139 26.71 4.50 31.25
N ILE A 140 26.72 4.73 32.56
CA ILE A 140 26.66 6.09 33.09
C ILE A 140 27.98 6.74 32.70
N GLU A 141 27.96 7.60 31.69
CA GLU A 141 29.13 8.39 31.34
C GLU A 141 29.44 9.28 32.54
N ASP A 142 30.55 8.96 33.20
CA ASP A 142 31.16 9.82 34.22
C ASP A 142 31.63 11.10 33.52
N GLU A 143 30.70 12.03 33.31
CA GLU A 143 31.01 13.43 33.04
C GLU A 143 31.85 13.94 34.23
N ASN A 144 33.15 14.08 34.00
CA ASN A 144 34.10 14.62 34.97
C ASN A 144 33.60 15.97 35.49
N PHE A 145 33.31 16.02 36.80
CA PHE A 145 33.17 17.26 37.56
C PHE A 145 34.51 17.93 37.82
#